data_AF-Q487D1-F1
#
_entry.id   AF-Q487D1-F1
#
_cell.length_a   1.000
_cell.length_b   1.000
_cell.length_c   1.000
_cell.angle_alpha   90.00
_cell.angle_beta   90.00
_cell.angle_gamma   90.00
#
_symmetry.space_group_name_H-M   'P 1'
#
loop_
_entity.id
_entity.type
_entity.pdbx_description
1 polymer ?
#
loop_
_entity_poly.entity_id
_entity_poly.type
_entity_poly.pdbx_seq_one_letter_code
_entity_poly.pdbx_strand_id
1 'polypeptide(L)'
;MAKKKLENLSFEESLNELDTIVQSLEQGELSLEESMTLFERGLNLSQLSQVKLQAAEQKVQILLDKNGTAKLTDFDSSAGES
;
A
#
# COMPACT_ATOMS: atom_id res chain seq x y z
N MET A 1 -18.41 -4.03 14.42
CA MET A 1 -17.47 -5.02 13.86
C MET A 1 -16.15 -4.84 14.59
N ALA A 2 -15.49 -5.91 15.08
CA ALA A 2 -14.22 -5.76 15.79
C ALA A 2 -13.15 -5.19 14.83
N LYS A 3 -12.51 -4.07 15.19
CA LYS A 3 -11.38 -3.51 14.43
C LYS A 3 -10.31 -4.61 14.35
N LYS A 4 -10.04 -5.13 13.15
CA LYS A 4 -8.96 -6.10 12.96
C LYS A 4 -7.64 -5.42 13.32
N LYS A 5 -6.75 -6.16 13.98
CA LYS A 5 -5.39 -5.68 14.23
C LYS A 5 -4.70 -5.44 12.88
N LEU A 6 -3.84 -4.43 12.84
CA LEU A 6 -3.12 -4.00 11.64
C LEU A 6 -2.45 -5.17 10.92
N GLU A 7 -1.80 -6.06 11.68
CA GLU A 7 -1.11 -7.27 11.22
C GLU A 7 -2.00 -8.31 10.50
N ASN A 8 -3.32 -8.28 10.74
CA ASN A 8 -4.27 -9.27 10.22
C ASN A 8 -5.13 -8.76 9.06
N LEU A 9 -4.89 -7.53 8.59
CA LEU A 9 -5.58 -7.01 7.42
C LEU A 9 -5.02 -7.67 6.16
N SER A 10 -5.86 -8.01 5.19
CA SER A 10 -5.42 -8.28 3.82
C SER A 10 -4.93 -7.00 3.13
N PHE A 11 -4.28 -7.12 1.96
CA PHE A 11 -3.86 -5.96 1.18
C PHE A 11 -5.05 -5.06 0.81
N GLU A 12 -6.10 -5.66 0.26
CA GLU A 12 -7.34 -4.95 -0.11
C GLU A 12 -8.00 -4.27 1.10
N GLU A 13 -8.07 -4.94 2.25
CA GLU A 13 -8.61 -4.32 3.47
C GLU A 13 -7.74 -3.15 3.95
N SER A 14 -6.41 -3.26 3.81
CA SER A 14 -5.48 -2.20 4.19
C SER A 14 -5.64 -0.97 3.29
N LEU A 15 -5.84 -1.17 1.98
CA LEU A 15 -6.10 -0.09 1.03
C LEU A 15 -7.45 0.57 1.25
N ASN A 16 -8.52 -0.21 1.44
CA ASN A 16 -9.85 0.34 1.71
C ASN A 16 -9.88 1.18 3.00
N GLU A 17 -9.18 0.73 4.03
CA GLU A 17 -9.08 1.50 5.27
C GLU A 17 -8.23 2.76 5.09
N LEU A 18 -7.13 2.70 4.34
CA LEU A 18 -6.32 3.87 4.02
C LEU A 18 -7.14 4.92 3.24
N ASP A 19 -7.91 4.50 2.25
CA ASP A 19 -8.82 5.37 1.48
C ASP A 19 -9.84 6.06 2.39
N THR A 20 -10.46 5.31 3.31
CA THR A 20 -11.39 5.87 4.30
C THR A 20 -10.71 6.90 5.22
N ILE A 21 -9.46 6.64 5.64
CA ILE A 21 -8.66 7.56 6.45
C ILE A 21 -8.37 8.85 5.68
N VAL A 22 -7.93 8.74 4.43
CA VAL A 22 -7.64 9.89 3.56
C VAL A 22 -8.90 10.74 3.40
N GLN A 23 -10.03 10.14 3.04
CA GLN A 23 -11.30 10.86 2.93
C GLN A 23 -11.68 11.58 4.22
N SER A 24 -11.49 10.94 5.38
CA SER A 24 -11.81 11.53 6.69
C SER A 24 -10.91 12.71 7.05
N LEU A 25 -9.61 12.62 6.71
CA LEU A 25 -8.64 13.70 6.91
C LEU A 25 -8.91 14.88 5.96
N GLU A 26 -9.27 14.60 4.70
CA GLU A 26 -9.59 15.62 3.70
C GLU A 26 -10.90 16.39 4.01
N GLN A 27 -11.86 15.74 4.66
CA GLN A 27 -13.09 16.41 5.11
C GLN A 27 -12.81 17.52 6.15
N GLY A 28 -11.75 17.37 6.96
CA GLY A 28 -11.33 18.41 7.91
C GLY A 28 -12.28 18.62 9.10
N GLU A 29 -13.23 17.71 9.35
CA GLU A 29 -14.20 17.80 10.44
C GLU A 29 -13.68 17.22 11.78
N LEU A 30 -12.50 16.59 11.75
CA LEU A 30 -11.88 15.93 12.89
C LEU A 30 -11.15 16.92 13.78
N SER A 31 -11.12 16.65 15.09
CA SER A 31 -10.21 17.36 15.99
C SER A 31 -8.74 17.07 15.63
N LEU A 32 -7.82 17.91 16.14
CA LEU A 32 -6.38 17.71 15.92
C LEU A 32 -5.91 16.34 16.40
N GLU A 33 -6.37 15.89 17.58
CA GLU A 33 -5.98 14.60 18.17
C GLU A 33 -6.50 13.41 17.35
N GLU A 34 -7.75 13.49 16.88
CA GLU A 34 -8.34 12.48 15.98
C GLU A 34 -7.59 12.44 14.65
N SER A 35 -7.28 13.60 14.07
CA SER A 35 -6.52 13.73 12.83
C SER A 35 -5.13 13.11 12.97
N MET A 36 -4.42 13.39 14.06
CA MET A 36 -3.11 12.79 14.36
C MET A 36 -3.21 11.27 14.49
N THR A 37 -4.22 10.76 15.20
CA THR A 37 -4.44 9.32 15.37
C THR A 37 -4.71 8.62 14.04
N LEU A 38 -5.56 9.20 13.18
CA LEU A 38 -5.83 8.66 11.86
C LEU A 38 -4.61 8.74 10.95
N PHE A 39 -3.86 9.84 11.00
CA PHE A 39 -2.62 10.00 10.23
C PHE A 39 -1.60 8.91 10.58
N GLU A 40 -1.34 8.68 11.87
CA GLU A 40 -0.45 7.60 12.32
C GLU A 40 -0.93 6.23 11.84
N ARG A 41 -2.24 5.97 11.92
CA ARG A 41 -2.82 4.73 11.40
C ARG A 41 -2.63 4.60 9.89
N GLY A 42 -2.84 5.68 9.14
CA GLY A 42 -2.64 5.74 7.70
C GLY A 42 -1.18 5.45 7.30
N LEU A 43 -0.21 6.03 8.00
CA LEU A 43 1.22 5.73 7.78
C LEU A 43 1.53 4.26 7.99
N ASN A 44 1.04 3.67 9.08
CA ASN A 44 1.24 2.26 9.39
C ASN A 44 0.61 1.34 8.34
N LEU A 45 -0.61 1.67 7.86
CA LEU A 45 -1.27 0.93 6.78
C LEU A 45 -0.51 1.04 5.46
N SER A 46 -0.06 2.25 5.11
CA SER A 46 0.73 2.50 3.89
C SER A 46 2.01 1.65 3.90
N GLN A 47 2.76 1.67 5.00
CA GLN A 47 3.97 0.88 5.14
C GLN A 47 3.70 -0.62 5.03
N LEU A 48 2.65 -1.13 5.70
CA LEU A 48 2.26 -2.53 5.64
C LEU A 48 1.88 -2.96 4.21
N SER A 49 1.11 -2.12 3.50
CA SER A 49 0.71 -2.37 2.11
C SER A 49 1.93 -2.41 1.20
N GLN A 50 2.89 -1.50 1.37
CA GLN A 50 4.14 -1.48 0.60
C GLN A 50 4.96 -2.75 0.81
N VAL A 51 5.10 -3.22 2.05
CA VAL A 51 5.82 -4.46 2.37
C VAL A 51 5.14 -5.68 1.74
N LYS A 52 3.81 -5.75 1.79
CA LYS A 52 3.06 -6.85 1.15
C LYS A 52 3.22 -6.84 -0.37
N LEU A 53 3.18 -5.65 -0.98
CA LEU A 53 3.36 -5.49 -2.41
C LEU A 53 4.77 -5.92 -2.83
N GLN A 54 5.81 -5.47 -2.14
CA GLN A 54 7.20 -5.88 -2.40
C GLN A 54 7.40 -7.39 -2.26
N ALA A 55 6.80 -8.01 -1.24
CA ALA A 55 6.86 -9.47 -1.08
C ALA A 55 6.14 -10.21 -2.22
N ALA A 56 5.01 -9.68 -2.70
CA ALA A 56 4.30 -10.23 -3.85
C ALA A 56 5.11 -10.09 -5.14
N GLU A 57 5.69 -8.91 -5.40
CA GLU A 57 6.57 -8.65 -6.54
C GLU A 57 7.77 -9.59 -6.54
N GLN A 58 8.46 -9.73 -5.40
CA GLN A 58 9.59 -10.65 -5.27
C GLN A 58 9.18 -12.11 -5.55
N LYS A 59 8.01 -12.53 -5.07
CA LYS A 59 7.49 -13.87 -5.35
C LYS A 59 7.21 -14.07 -6.84
N VAL A 60 6.69 -13.06 -7.52
CA VAL A 60 6.49 -13.07 -8.97
C VAL A 60 7.83 -13.18 -9.70
N GLN A 61 8.85 -12.39 -9.30
CA GLN A 61 10.21 -12.48 -9.88
C GLN A 61 10.77 -13.91 -9.80
N ILE A 62 10.75 -14.51 -8.60
CA ILE A 62 11.29 -15.85 -8.39
C ILE A 62 10.56 -16.90 -9.26
N LEU A 63 9.25 -16.74 -9.48
CA LEU A 63 8.49 -17.65 -10.33
C LEU A 63 8.83 -17.48 -11.82
N LEU A 64 9.04 -16.25 -12.29
CA LEU A 64 9.45 -15.96 -13.66
C LEU A 64 10.87 -16.49 -13.94
N ASP A 65 11.82 -16.23 -13.03
CA ASP A 65 13.20 -16.73 -13.11
C ASP A 65 13.25 -18.26 -13.18
N LYS A 66 12.47 -18.94 -12.34
CA LYS A 66 12.38 -20.42 -12.34
C LYS A 66 11.82 -21.00 -13.63
N ASN A 67 10.93 -20.28 -14.31
CA ASN A 67 10.34 -20.73 -15.56
C ASN A 67 11.25 -20.47 -16.77
N GLY A 68 12.43 -19.88 -16.57
CA GLY A 68 13.38 -19.54 -17.65
C GLY A 68 12.86 -18.46 -18.61
N THR A 69 11.73 -17.83 -18.27
CA THR A 69 11.07 -16.80 -19.07
C THR A 69 11.14 -15.47 -18.34
N ALA A 70 11.77 -14.50 -18.98
CA ALA A 70 11.78 -13.07 -18.67
C ALA A 70 12.90 -12.58 -17.75
N LYS A 71 14.01 -12.17 -18.39
CA LYS A 71 14.65 -10.90 -17.99
C LYS A 71 13.56 -9.84 -17.99
N LEU A 72 13.21 -9.31 -16.82
CA LEU A 72 12.50 -8.03 -16.79
C LEU A 72 13.50 -6.96 -17.22
N THR A 73 13.24 -6.32 -18.35
CA THR A 73 13.87 -5.05 -18.69
C THR A 73 13.19 -3.97 -17.89
N ASP A 74 13.96 -3.09 -17.26
CA ASP A 74 13.44 -1.88 -16.65
C ASP A 74 12.58 -1.12 -17.68
N PHE A 75 11.35 -0.80 -17.29
CA PHE A 75 10.50 0.06 -18.09
C PHE A 75 10.97 1.51 -17.87
N ASP A 76 11.88 1.96 -18.72
CA ASP A 76 12.31 3.35 -18.71
C ASP A 76 11.13 4.24 -19.13
N SER A 77 10.57 4.94 -18.14
CA SER A 77 9.44 5.86 -18.34
C SER A 77 9.89 7.22 -18.89
N SER A 78 11.18 7.42 -19.23
CA SER A 78 11.66 8.69 -19.77
C SER A 78 11.47 8.84 -21.29
N ALA A 79 10.73 7.95 -21.96
CA ALA A 79 10.39 8.11 -23.37
C ALA A 79 9.08 8.90 -23.54
N GLY A 80 9.08 10.19 -23.17
CA GLY A 80 7.86 11.00 -23.29
C GLY A 80 7.97 12.49 -23.00
N GLU A 81 9.15 13.12 -23.12
CA GLU A 81 9.25 14.60 -23.06
C GLU A 81 10.18 15.12 -24.15
N SER A 82 9.67 15.18 -25.40
CA SER A 82 10.05 16.15 -26.44
C SER A 82 9.03 16.13 -27.58
#